data_AF-A0A8T4HPT4-F1
#
_entry.id   AF-A0A8T4HPT4-F1
#
_cell.length_a   1.000
_cell.length_b   1.000
_cell.length_c   1.000
_cell.angle_alpha   90.00
_cell.angle_beta   90.00
_cell.angle_gamma   90.00
#
_symmetry.space_group_name_H-M   'P 1'
#
loop_
_entity.id
_entity.type
_entity.pdbx_description
1 polymer ?
#
loop_
_entity_poly.entity_id
_entity_poly.type
_entity_poly.pdbx_seq_one_letter_code
_entity_poly.pdbx_strand_id
1 'polypeptide(L)' 'MPVPKRDDRGDGRRGGRCRRRSLMHDHVALAEIELCGELMIAAAAAEGPLSAARIDEVLRRAADELDDLPRPAR' A
#
# COMPACT_ATOMS: atom_id res chain seq x y z
N MET A 1 -7.19 24.25 -49.03
CA MET A 1 -7.91 24.23 -47.74
C MET A 1 -6.89 24.32 -46.61
N PRO A 2 -6.89 25.36 -45.77
CA PRO A 2 -6.02 25.41 -44.59
C PRO A 2 -6.60 24.51 -43.49
N VAL A 3 -5.76 23.63 -42.92
CA VAL A 3 -6.13 22.75 -41.81
C VAL A 3 -6.15 23.55 -40.49
N PRO A 4 -7.18 23.43 -39.65
CA PRO A 4 -7.20 24.11 -38.36
C PRO A 4 -6.17 23.51 -37.41
N LYS A 5 -5.35 24.40 -36.83
CA LYS A 5 -4.37 24.12 -35.78
C LYS A 5 -5.12 23.57 -34.57
N ARG A 6 -4.68 22.41 -34.05
CA ARG A 6 -5.22 21.87 -32.80
C ARG A 6 -4.72 22.75 -31.67
N ASP A 7 -5.64 23.47 -31.04
CA ASP A 7 -5.36 24.17 -29.79
C ASP A 7 -5.20 23.11 -28.69
N ASP A 8 -4.01 23.05 -28.09
CA ASP A 8 -3.73 22.32 -26.86
C ASP A 8 -4.53 22.93 -25.71
N ARG A 9 -5.81 22.54 -25.64
CA ARG A 9 -6.76 22.99 -24.63
C ARG A 9 -6.39 22.31 -23.31
N GLY A 10 -5.64 23.05 -22.50
CA GLY A 10 -4.93 22.56 -21.33
C GLY A 10 -5.74 21.75 -20.32
N ASP A 11 -5.11 20.69 -19.84
CA ASP A 11 -5.48 19.99 -18.60
C ASP A 11 -4.99 20.80 -17.39
N GLY A 12 -5.63 21.95 -17.20
CA GLY A 12 -5.38 22.83 -16.08
C GLY A 12 -6.20 22.41 -14.85
N ARG A 13 -5.50 21.88 -13.85
CA ARG A 13 -5.85 21.92 -12.41
C ARG A 13 -6.93 20.95 -11.90
N ARG A 14 -6.56 19.67 -11.71
CA ARG A 14 -7.14 18.82 -10.64
C ARG A 14 -6.09 18.01 -9.86
N GLY A 15 -4.88 18.54 -9.68
CA GLY A 15 -3.73 17.79 -9.14
C GLY A 15 -3.60 17.66 -7.62
N GLY A 16 -4.43 18.31 -6.80
CA GLY A 16 -4.20 18.40 -5.33
C GLY A 16 -4.84 17.28 -4.49
N ARG A 17 -6.02 16.77 -4.90
CA ARG A 17 -6.73 15.71 -4.16
C ARG A 17 -6.38 14.30 -4.63
N CYS A 18 -5.92 14.15 -5.88
CA CYS A 18 -5.52 12.85 -6.42
C CYS A 18 -4.19 12.36 -5.83
N ARG A 19 -3.20 13.25 -5.67
CA ARG A 19 -1.87 12.88 -5.15
C ARG A 19 -1.90 12.38 -3.70
N ARG A 20 -2.64 13.04 -2.79
CA ARG A 20 -2.76 12.59 -1.39
C ARG A 20 -3.44 11.23 -1.25
N ARG A 21 -4.49 10.97 -2.04
CA ARG A 21 -5.11 9.64 -2.06
C ARG A 21 -4.14 8.59 -2.59
N SER A 22 -3.39 8.90 -3.66
CA SER A 22 -2.34 8.00 -4.17
C SER A 22 -1.35 7.64 -3.08
N LEU A 23 -0.75 8.62 -2.39
CA LEU A 23 0.24 8.36 -1.34
C LEU A 23 -0.33 7.53 -0.18
N MET A 24 -1.60 7.75 0.20
CA MET A 24 -2.24 6.93 1.24
C MET A 24 -2.50 5.49 0.77
N HIS A 25 -2.90 5.29 -0.50
CA HIS A 25 -3.02 3.95 -1.07
C HIS A 25 -1.66 3.27 -1.20
N ASP A 26 -0.59 4.02 -1.51
CA ASP A 26 0.78 3.51 -1.57
C ASP A 26 1.25 3.02 -0.19
N HIS A 27 0.94 3.74 0.90
CA HIS A 27 1.27 3.31 2.25
C HIS A 27 0.53 2.02 2.67
N VAL A 28 -0.77 1.91 2.35
CA VAL A 28 -1.54 0.69 2.65
C VAL A 28 -1.02 -0.50 1.85
N ALA A 29 -0.77 -0.31 0.55
CA ALA A 29 -0.23 -1.38 -0.30
C ALA A 29 1.16 -1.83 0.17
N LEU A 30 2.02 -0.91 0.61
CA LEU A 30 3.33 -1.26 1.17
C LEU A 30 3.20 -2.06 2.48
N ALA A 31 2.32 -1.65 3.39
CA ALA A 31 2.06 -2.40 4.62
C ALA A 31 1.52 -3.81 4.35
N GLU A 32 0.64 -3.96 3.35
CA GLU A 32 0.14 -5.26 2.92
C GLU A 32 1.24 -6.15 2.32
N ILE A 33 2.13 -5.60 1.49
CA ILE A 33 3.26 -6.33 0.92
C ILE A 33 4.21 -6.83 2.02
N GLU A 34 4.52 -5.97 2.99
CA GLU A 34 5.39 -6.31 4.12
C GLU A 34 4.77 -7.43 4.98
N LEU A 35 3.47 -7.33 5.28
CA LEU A 35 2.71 -8.38 5.96
C LEU A 35 2.69 -9.71 5.21
N CYS A 36 2.53 -9.66 3.87
CA CYS A 36 2.58 -10.86 3.05
C CYS A 36 3.97 -11.52 3.07
N GLY A 37 5.04 -10.71 3.11
CA GLY A 37 6.41 -11.18 3.27
C GLY A 37 6.61 -11.94 4.58
N GLU A 38 6.16 -11.38 5.70
CA GLU A 38 6.22 -12.02 7.01
C GLU A 38 5.48 -13.36 7.06
N LEU A 39 4.27 -13.42 6.48
CA LEU A 39 3.52 -14.67 6.37
C LEU A 39 4.23 -15.71 5.49
N MET A 40 4.91 -15.27 4.43
CA MET A 40 5.65 -16.15 3.53
C MET A 40 6.89 -16.74 4.20
N ILE A 41 7.60 -15.93 5.00
CA ILE A 41 8.73 -16.39 5.83
C ILE A 41 8.24 -17.38 6.88
N ALA A 42 7.16 -17.06 7.59
CA ALA A 42 6.58 -17.94 8.59
C ALA A 42 6.16 -19.29 7.98
N ALA A 43 5.56 -19.28 6.78
CA ALA A 43 5.20 -20.48 6.06
C ALA A 43 6.43 -21.28 5.60
N ALA A 44 7.47 -20.61 5.10
CA ALA A 44 8.70 -21.26 4.67
C ALA A 44 9.48 -21.91 5.83
N ALA A 45 9.35 -21.37 7.04
CA ALA A 45 9.95 -21.93 8.25
C ALA A 45 9.11 -23.05 8.89
N ALA A 46 7.85 -23.21 8.48
CA ALA A 46 6.98 -24.27 8.98
C ALA A 46 7.20 -25.58 8.21
N GLU A 47 7.00 -26.72 8.89
CA GLU A 47 7.06 -28.06 8.25
C GLU A 47 5.84 -28.35 7.35
N GLY A 48 4.91 -27.42 7.22
CA GLY A 48 3.67 -27.57 6.46
C GLY A 48 2.84 -26.28 6.45
N PRO A 49 1.58 -26.34 5.98
CA PRO A 49 0.70 -25.17 5.94
C PRO A 49 0.55 -24.52 7.33
N LEU A 50 0.51 -23.20 7.36
CA LEU A 50 0.29 -22.46 8.61
C LEU A 50 -1.08 -22.81 9.21
N SER A 51 -1.10 -23.04 10.51
CA SER A 51 -2.35 -23.13 11.27
C SER A 51 -2.97 -21.73 11.41
N ALA A 52 -4.30 -21.68 11.55
CA ALA A 52 -5.00 -20.41 11.78
C ALA A 52 -4.43 -19.64 13.00
N ALA A 53 -4.14 -20.35 14.10
CA ALA A 53 -3.54 -19.75 15.29
C ALA A 53 -2.16 -19.11 15.01
N ARG A 54 -1.35 -19.71 14.14
CA ARG A 54 -0.05 -19.15 13.74
C ARG A 54 -0.20 -17.95 12.82
N ILE A 55 -1.19 -17.96 11.93
CA ILE A 55 -1.55 -16.81 11.10
C ILE A 55 -1.98 -15.65 12.00
N ASP A 56 -2.89 -15.88 12.96
CA ASP A 56 -3.36 -14.87 13.90
C ASP A 56 -2.22 -14.28 14.75
N GLU A 57 -1.24 -15.10 15.15
CA GLU A 57 -0.04 -14.65 15.86
C GLU A 57 0.79 -13.66 15.03
N VAL A 58 1.04 -13.99 13.75
CA VAL A 58 1.80 -13.12 12.84
C VAL A 58 1.03 -11.83 12.54
N LEU A 59 -0.28 -11.93 12.27
CA LEU A 59 -1.14 -10.77 12.06
C LEU A 59 -1.14 -9.83 13.27
N ARG A 60 -1.18 -10.38 14.49
CA ARG A 60 -1.14 -9.58 15.71
C ARG A 60 0.19 -8.85 15.88
N ARG A 61 1.33 -9.53 15.67
CA ARG A 61 2.65 -8.89 15.75
C ARG A 61 2.81 -7.76 14.75
N ALA A 62 2.37 -7.97 13.51
CA ALA A 62 2.41 -6.93 12.49
C ALA A 62 1.50 -5.74 12.82
N ALA A 63 0.35 -5.97 13.45
CA ALA A 63 -0.53 -4.90 13.93
C ALA A 63 0.15 -4.10 15.05
N ASP A 64 0.78 -4.78 16.01
CA ASP A 64 1.53 -4.14 17.10
C ASP A 64 2.68 -3.28 16.54
N GLU A 65 3.43 -3.79 15.55
CA GLU A 65 4.52 -3.05 14.89
C GLU A 65 4.02 -1.83 14.11
N LEU A 66 2.87 -1.92 13.43
CA LEU A 66 2.28 -0.79 12.72
C LEU A 66 1.79 0.31 13.68
N ASP A 67 1.33 -0.07 14.88
CA ASP A 67 0.92 0.87 15.92
C ASP A 67 2.13 1.58 16.57
N ASP A 68 3.28 0.90 16.64
CA ASP A 68 4.55 1.47 17.13
C ASP A 68 5.23 2.42 16.12
N LEU A 69 4.82 2.40 14.84
CA LEU A 69 5.32 3.34 13.85
C LEU A 69 4.80 4.76 14.14
N PRO A 70 5.69 5.78 14.14
CA PRO A 70 5.26 7.15 14.34
C PRO A 70 4.25 7.52 13.25
N ARG A 71 3.03 7.90 13.68
CA ARG A 71 1.98 8.30 12.75
C ARG A 71 2.54 9.35 11.79
N PRO A 72 2.40 9.15 10.46
CA PRO A 72 2.88 10.12 9.50
C PRO A 72 2.25 11.48 9.80
N ALA A 73 3.09 12.51 9.95
CA ALA A 73 2.65 13.87 10.22
C ALA A 73 1.66 14.29 9.12
N ARG A 74 0.42 14.54 9.53
CA ARG A 74 -0.71 14.82 8.64
C ARG A 74 -0.67 16.24 8.06
#